data_AF-A0A9X2GT38-F1
#
_entry.id   AF-A0A9X2GT38-F1
#
_cell.length_a   1.000
_cell.length_b   1.000
_cell.length_c   1.000
_cell.angle_alpha   90.00
_cell.angle_beta   90.00
_cell.angle_gamma   90.00
#
_symmetry.space_group_name_H-M   'P 1'
#
loop_
_entity.id
_entity.type
_entity.pdbx_description
1 polymer ?
#
loop_
_entity_poly.entity_id
_entity_poly.type
_entity_poly.pdbx_seq_one_letter_code
_entity_poly.pdbx_strand_id
1 'polypeptide(L)'
;MVEYRELLSAIGRMTGLGAGPARAAAEATLTTLARTLDEADRRELIDALPPELTDDFPMDHPGNDGTEEGFVRQAALLGRRPPEQARIRAQAVLAAVAEQDPALVARLHIPEQVRGLFEPPGSGGGITGPKGHSAPLTDAEIDAALRTLPRWSGDRSGLRRTISLPRENLHAVRRALDRLKITFGRQPQLHDTADGLVLLVRTVSVGAVTSLDLVLARRVDELIEEIGAGIGRP
;
A
#
# COMPACT_ATOMS: atom_id res chain seq x y z
N MET A 1 -27.53 3.66 -4.15
CA MET A 1 -27.50 2.42 -3.36
C MET A 1 -26.44 1.54 -3.96
N VAL A 2 -25.61 0.91 -3.13
CA VAL A 2 -24.48 0.10 -3.60
C VAL A 2 -24.93 -1.34 -3.79
N GLU A 3 -24.64 -1.94 -4.95
CA GLU A 3 -25.05 -3.31 -5.27
C GLU A 3 -23.91 -4.29 -4.95
N TYR A 4 -24.21 -5.31 -4.14
CA TYR A 4 -23.20 -6.25 -3.62
C TYR A 4 -22.38 -6.92 -4.74
N ARG A 5 -23.06 -7.43 -5.78
CA ARG A 5 -22.39 -8.15 -6.88
C ARG A 5 -21.52 -7.23 -7.73
N GLU A 6 -21.98 -6.01 -7.98
CA GLU A 6 -21.23 -5.02 -8.76
C GLU A 6 -20.03 -4.52 -7.98
N LEU A 7 -20.18 -4.33 -6.66
CA LEU A 7 -19.11 -3.93 -5.76
C LEU A 7 -17.99 -4.97 -5.75
N LEU A 8 -18.32 -6.24 -5.52
CA LEU A 8 -17.33 -7.32 -5.54
C LEU A 8 -16.65 -7.46 -6.91
N SER A 9 -17.41 -7.28 -8.00
CA SER A 9 -16.87 -7.33 -9.35
C SER A 9 -15.89 -6.18 -9.62
N ALA A 10 -16.22 -4.96 -9.21
CA ALA A 10 -15.35 -3.80 -9.34
C ALA A 10 -14.06 -3.95 -8.53
N ILE A 11 -14.16 -4.40 -7.28
CA ILE A 11 -13.00 -4.69 -6.42
C ILE A 11 -12.11 -5.76 -7.08
N GLY A 12 -12.72 -6.85 -7.57
CA GLY A 12 -12.02 -7.92 -8.28
C GLY A 12 -11.27 -7.42 -9.52
N ARG A 13 -11.90 -6.56 -10.34
CA ARG A 13 -11.25 -5.93 -11.51
C ARG A 13 -10.04 -5.08 -11.13
N MET A 14 -10.13 -4.31 -10.04
CA MET A 14 -9.05 -3.40 -9.61
C MET A 14 -7.90 -4.11 -8.89
N THR A 15 -8.15 -5.26 -8.26
CA THR A 15 -7.18 -5.91 -7.35
C THR A 15 -6.79 -7.33 -7.74
N GLY A 16 -7.46 -7.94 -8.72
CA GLY A 16 -7.31 -9.35 -9.07
C GLY A 16 -7.86 -10.33 -8.02
N LEU A 17 -8.61 -9.86 -7.03
CA LEU A 17 -9.17 -10.70 -5.97
C LEU A 17 -10.38 -11.50 -6.45
N GLY A 18 -10.48 -12.75 -6.00
CA GLY A 18 -11.72 -13.52 -6.08
C GLY A 18 -12.79 -13.01 -5.09
N ALA A 19 -14.03 -13.47 -5.26
CA ALA A 19 -15.19 -12.97 -4.52
C ALA A 19 -15.04 -12.99 -2.97
N GLY A 20 -14.53 -14.08 -2.39
CA GLY A 20 -14.31 -14.17 -0.94
C GLY A 20 -13.30 -13.14 -0.41
N PRO A 21 -12.06 -13.09 -0.95
CA PRO A 21 -11.09 -12.05 -0.59
C PRO A 21 -11.55 -10.62 -0.88
N ALA A 22 -12.35 -10.39 -1.92
CA ALA A 22 -12.94 -9.08 -2.23
C ALA A 22 -14.00 -8.67 -1.19
N ARG A 23 -14.85 -9.61 -0.76
CA ARG A 23 -15.81 -9.42 0.34
C ARG A 23 -15.10 -9.03 1.64
N ALA A 24 -14.09 -9.80 2.03
CA ALA A 24 -13.32 -9.51 3.25
C ALA A 24 -12.61 -8.14 3.19
N ALA A 25 -12.18 -7.71 2.00
CA ALA A 25 -11.63 -6.38 1.79
C ALA A 25 -12.70 -5.28 1.95
N ALA A 26 -13.90 -5.51 1.41
CA ALA A 26 -15.04 -4.61 1.54
C ALA A 26 -15.45 -4.44 3.01
N GLU A 27 -15.67 -5.55 3.73
CA GLU A 27 -16.05 -5.55 5.16
C GLU A 27 -15.05 -4.77 6.02
N ALA A 28 -13.75 -5.06 5.88
CA ALA A 28 -12.70 -4.38 6.64
C ALA A 28 -12.65 -2.87 6.35
N THR A 29 -12.79 -2.49 5.08
CA THR A 29 -12.69 -1.09 4.66
C THR A 29 -13.92 -0.28 5.06
N LEU A 30 -15.12 -0.82 4.82
CA LEU A 30 -16.37 -0.14 5.14
C LEU A 30 -16.59 -0.03 6.65
N THR A 31 -16.20 -1.05 7.42
CA THR A 31 -16.11 -0.96 8.89
C THR A 31 -15.18 0.17 9.33
N THR A 32 -14.03 0.31 8.67
CA THR A 32 -13.08 1.38 8.99
C THR A 32 -13.65 2.76 8.66
N LEU A 33 -14.34 2.90 7.52
CA LEU A 33 -15.03 4.14 7.15
C LEU A 33 -16.13 4.49 8.14
N ALA A 34 -17.02 3.54 8.47
CA ALA A 34 -18.09 3.75 9.45
C ALA A 34 -17.57 4.21 10.81
N ARG A 35 -16.44 3.67 11.28
CA ARG A 35 -15.80 4.09 12.54
C ARG A 35 -15.10 5.45 12.46
N THR A 36 -14.85 5.97 11.27
CA THR A 36 -14.24 7.29 11.03
C THR A 36 -15.31 8.39 10.94
N LEU A 37 -16.52 8.03 10.51
CA LEU A 37 -17.65 8.94 10.37
C LEU A 37 -18.35 9.21 11.71
N ASP A 38 -19.03 10.36 11.80
CA ASP A 38 -19.94 10.63 12.90
C ASP A 38 -21.18 9.73 12.86
N GLU A 39 -22.05 9.83 13.87
CA GLU A 39 -23.21 8.95 13.99
C GLU A 39 -24.26 9.16 12.89
N ALA A 40 -24.38 10.37 12.32
CA ALA A 40 -25.35 10.67 11.28
C ALA A 40 -24.88 10.10 9.92
N ASP A 41 -23.64 10.43 9.55
CA ASP A 41 -23.01 9.96 8.31
C ASP A 41 -22.81 8.45 8.32
N ARG A 42 -22.52 7.86 9.48
CA ARG A 42 -22.41 6.40 9.64
C ARG A 42 -23.72 5.69 9.38
N ARG A 43 -24.83 6.19 9.90
CA ARG A 43 -26.16 5.62 9.61
C ARG A 43 -26.48 5.72 8.13
N GLU A 44 -26.18 6.87 7.52
CA GLU A 44 -26.36 7.05 6.09
C GLU A 44 -25.50 6.09 5.25
N LEU A 45 -24.24 5.85 5.64
CA LEU A 45 -23.40 4.85 5.00
C LEU A 45 -24.01 3.45 5.13
N ILE A 46 -24.41 3.04 6.34
CA ILE A 46 -24.98 1.71 6.60
C ILE A 46 -26.26 1.49 5.78
N ASP A 47 -27.16 2.47 5.74
CA ASP A 47 -28.44 2.38 5.01
C ASP A 47 -28.25 2.26 3.48
N ALA A 48 -27.11 2.73 2.96
CA ALA A 48 -26.80 2.67 1.53
C ALA A 48 -26.05 1.40 1.10
N LEU A 49 -25.56 0.61 2.06
CA LEU A 49 -24.77 -0.60 1.82
C LEU A 49 -25.62 -1.87 1.75
N PRO A 50 -25.15 -2.90 1.03
CA PRO A 50 -25.79 -4.21 1.04
C PRO A 50 -25.79 -4.86 2.43
N PRO A 51 -26.88 -5.54 2.83
CA PRO A 51 -27.00 -6.18 4.14
C PRO A 51 -25.90 -7.22 4.40
N GLU A 52 -25.42 -7.90 3.35
CA GLU A 52 -24.37 -8.92 3.44
C GLU A 52 -23.03 -8.37 3.97
N LEU A 53 -22.82 -7.06 3.89
CA LEU A 53 -21.65 -6.39 4.41
C LEU A 53 -21.90 -5.81 5.80
N THR A 54 -23.16 -5.48 6.15
CA THR A 54 -23.52 -4.75 7.37
C THR A 54 -23.78 -5.63 8.60
N ASP A 55 -24.08 -6.91 8.43
CA ASP A 55 -24.51 -7.82 9.50
C ASP A 55 -23.54 -7.93 10.69
N ASP A 56 -22.24 -7.71 10.48
CA ASP A 56 -21.18 -7.99 11.46
C ASP A 56 -20.27 -6.77 11.74
N PHE A 57 -20.71 -5.53 11.48
CA PHE A 57 -19.92 -4.32 11.76
C PHE A 57 -19.56 -4.22 13.26
N PRO A 58 -18.32 -4.54 13.68
CA PRO A 58 -17.97 -4.46 15.08
C PRO A 58 -17.72 -2.98 15.38
N MET A 59 -18.54 -2.32 16.19
CA MET A 59 -18.40 -0.87 16.44
C MET A 59 -17.70 -0.54 17.78
N ASP A 60 -17.39 -1.57 18.59
CA ASP A 60 -16.90 -1.40 19.96
C ASP A 60 -15.42 -1.00 20.11
N HIS A 61 -14.71 -0.77 19.00
CA HIS A 61 -13.28 -0.44 19.02
C HIS A 61 -13.07 1.07 18.83
N PRO A 62 -12.04 1.66 19.48
CA PRO A 62 -11.76 3.08 19.36
C PRO A 62 -11.62 3.49 17.90
N GLY A 63 -12.23 4.63 17.57
CA GLY A 63 -12.18 5.22 16.23
C GLY A 63 -10.76 5.54 15.80
N ASN A 64 -10.60 5.73 14.49
CA ASN A 64 -9.34 6.15 13.90
C ASN A 64 -8.98 7.60 14.32
N ASP A 65 -7.70 7.96 14.30
CA ASP A 65 -7.18 9.33 14.52
C ASP A 65 -7.54 10.33 13.41
N GLY A 66 -8.39 9.93 12.45
CA GLY A 66 -8.82 10.74 11.31
C GLY A 66 -7.78 10.85 10.18
N THR A 67 -6.61 10.23 10.31
CA THR A 67 -5.56 10.27 9.28
C THR A 67 -5.69 9.14 8.28
N GLU A 68 -5.12 9.33 7.09
CA GLU A 68 -5.01 8.28 6.06
C GLU A 68 -4.22 7.07 6.58
N GLU A 69 -3.10 7.30 7.27
CA GLU A 69 -2.29 6.22 7.82
C GLU A 69 -3.04 5.45 8.89
N GLY A 70 -3.75 6.14 9.78
CA GLY A 70 -4.59 5.51 10.78
C GLY A 70 -5.72 4.68 10.16
N PHE A 71 -6.32 5.18 9.07
CA PHE A 71 -7.34 4.45 8.32
C PHE A 71 -6.75 3.15 7.76
N VAL A 72 -5.59 3.24 7.09
CA VAL A 72 -4.90 2.09 6.53
C VAL A 72 -4.47 1.10 7.62
N ARG A 73 -3.97 1.57 8.76
CA ARG A 73 -3.63 0.72 9.92
C ARG A 73 -4.84 -0.05 10.41
N GLN A 74 -5.99 0.60 10.55
CA GLN A 74 -7.20 -0.05 11.02
C GLN A 74 -7.77 -1.05 10.01
N ALA A 75 -7.80 -0.70 8.73
CA ALA A 75 -8.18 -1.63 7.66
C ALA A 75 -7.23 -2.84 7.58
N ALA A 76 -5.93 -2.63 7.84
CA ALA A 76 -4.93 -3.70 7.91
C ALA A 76 -5.17 -4.66 9.06
N LEU A 77 -5.52 -4.13 10.24
CA LEU A 77 -5.87 -4.92 11.43
C LEU A 77 -7.12 -5.77 11.18
N LEU A 78 -8.20 -5.15 10.69
CA LEU A 78 -9.47 -5.84 10.42
C LEU A 78 -9.32 -6.90 9.32
N GLY A 79 -8.66 -6.55 8.20
CA GLY A 79 -8.43 -7.46 7.09
C GLY A 79 -7.34 -8.52 7.33
N ARG A 80 -6.59 -8.41 8.45
CA ARG A 80 -5.38 -9.20 8.74
C ARG A 80 -4.42 -9.20 7.55
N ARG A 81 -4.07 -8.01 7.06
CA ARG A 81 -3.18 -7.80 5.92
C ARG A 81 -2.05 -6.84 6.26
N PRO A 82 -0.92 -6.90 5.53
CA PRO A 82 0.08 -5.84 5.58
C PRO A 82 -0.53 -4.49 5.17
N PRO A 83 -0.08 -3.36 5.75
CA PRO A 83 -0.62 -2.02 5.47
C PRO A 83 -0.70 -1.66 3.99
N GLU A 84 0.30 -2.04 3.19
CA GLU A 84 0.31 -1.78 1.74
C GLU A 84 -0.86 -2.46 1.01
N GLN A 85 -1.10 -3.73 1.33
CA GLN A 85 -2.22 -4.47 0.74
C GLN A 85 -3.55 -3.93 1.24
N ALA A 86 -3.61 -3.52 2.51
CA ALA A 86 -4.78 -2.90 3.08
C ALA A 86 -5.10 -1.56 2.40
N ARG A 87 -4.09 -0.72 2.10
CA ARG A 87 -4.27 0.52 1.35
C ARG A 87 -4.85 0.27 -0.04
N ILE A 88 -4.24 -0.60 -0.84
CA ILE A 88 -4.70 -0.88 -2.22
C ILE A 88 -6.13 -1.42 -2.21
N ARG A 89 -6.44 -2.32 -1.28
CA ARG A 89 -7.78 -2.88 -1.11
C ARG A 89 -8.78 -1.83 -0.66
N ALA A 90 -8.41 -0.98 0.28
CA ALA A 90 -9.25 0.11 0.74
C ALA A 90 -9.56 1.08 -0.40
N GLN A 91 -8.55 1.47 -1.20
CA GLN A 91 -8.75 2.32 -2.37
C GLN A 91 -9.69 1.68 -3.39
N ALA A 92 -9.49 0.40 -3.71
CA ALA A 92 -10.39 -0.31 -4.62
C ALA A 92 -11.83 -0.37 -4.11
N VAL A 93 -12.04 -0.60 -2.81
CA VAL A 93 -13.39 -0.62 -2.23
C VAL A 93 -14.03 0.77 -2.27
N LEU A 94 -13.33 1.80 -1.81
CA LEU A 94 -13.86 3.17 -1.72
C LEU A 94 -14.11 3.76 -3.12
N ALA A 95 -13.23 3.48 -4.07
CA ALA A 95 -13.43 3.84 -5.47
C ALA A 95 -14.63 3.11 -6.09
N ALA A 96 -14.83 1.82 -5.80
CA ALA A 96 -16.00 1.09 -6.28
C ALA A 96 -17.31 1.64 -5.70
N VAL A 97 -17.31 2.07 -4.43
CA VAL A 97 -18.46 2.75 -3.81
C VAL A 97 -18.70 4.10 -4.47
N ALA A 98 -17.66 4.91 -4.68
CA ALA A 98 -17.77 6.21 -5.35
C ALA A 98 -18.25 6.08 -6.81
N GLU A 99 -17.86 5.01 -7.50
CA GLU A 99 -18.29 4.73 -8.87
C GLU A 99 -19.78 4.39 -8.93
N GLN A 100 -20.29 3.59 -7.98
CA GLN A 100 -21.70 3.18 -7.96
C GLN A 100 -22.64 4.23 -7.37
N ASP A 101 -22.21 4.93 -6.32
CA ASP A 101 -23.02 5.92 -5.63
C ASP A 101 -22.20 7.19 -5.31
N PRO A 102 -21.90 8.02 -6.34
CA PRO A 102 -21.21 9.29 -6.13
C PRO A 102 -22.02 10.26 -5.27
N ALA A 103 -23.35 10.13 -5.27
CA ALA A 103 -24.24 10.96 -4.47
C ALA A 103 -24.11 10.65 -2.97
N LEU A 104 -23.94 9.38 -2.59
CA LEU A 104 -23.62 8.98 -1.22
C LEU A 104 -22.33 9.64 -0.76
N VAL A 105 -21.25 9.50 -1.53
CA VAL A 105 -19.93 10.08 -1.18
C VAL A 105 -20.00 11.60 -1.04
N ALA A 106 -20.84 12.28 -1.84
CA ALA A 106 -21.04 13.72 -1.74
C ALA A 106 -21.81 14.17 -0.48
N ARG A 107 -22.63 13.30 0.10
CA ARG A 107 -23.42 13.61 1.31
C ARG A 107 -22.67 13.33 2.62
N LEU A 108 -21.76 12.36 2.62
CA LEU A 108 -20.94 12.01 3.79
C LEU A 108 -19.85 13.06 4.06
N HIS A 109 -19.67 13.46 5.32
CA HIS A 109 -18.56 14.31 5.77
C HIS A 109 -17.30 13.46 6.01
N ILE A 110 -16.67 13.05 4.90
CA ILE A 110 -15.42 12.29 4.93
C ILE A 110 -14.26 13.23 5.28
N PRO A 111 -13.38 12.89 6.24
CA PRO A 111 -12.17 13.66 6.51
C PRO A 111 -11.31 13.84 5.26
N GLU A 112 -10.81 15.06 5.04
CA GLU A 112 -10.04 15.40 3.82
C GLU A 112 -8.81 14.51 3.65
N GLN A 113 -8.20 14.09 4.75
CA GLN A 113 -7.05 13.18 4.77
C GLN A 113 -7.39 11.79 4.21
N VAL A 114 -8.65 11.35 4.30
CA VAL A 114 -9.12 10.03 3.82
C VAL A 114 -9.71 10.12 2.41
N ARG A 115 -10.13 11.31 1.95
CA ARG A 115 -10.73 11.51 0.61
C ARG A 115 -9.84 11.02 -0.53
N GLY A 116 -8.52 11.13 -0.41
CA GLY A 116 -7.57 10.62 -1.41
C GLY A 116 -7.70 9.11 -1.66
N LEU A 117 -8.29 8.34 -0.75
CA LEU A 117 -8.52 6.91 -0.92
C LEU A 117 -9.74 6.58 -1.80
N PHE A 118 -10.62 7.54 -2.10
CA PHE A 118 -11.77 7.32 -3.00
C PHE A 118 -11.41 7.44 -4.48
N GLU A 119 -10.22 7.96 -4.80
CA GLU A 119 -9.70 7.93 -6.16
C GLU A 119 -9.35 6.47 -6.53
N PRO A 120 -9.75 5.97 -7.72
CA PRO A 120 -9.40 4.63 -8.16
C PRO A 120 -7.89 4.41 -8.10
N PRO A 121 -7.41 3.20 -7.78
CA PRO A 121 -6.00 2.87 -7.90
C PRO A 121 -5.59 3.08 -9.37
N GLY A 122 -4.84 4.16 -9.63
CA GLY A 122 -4.54 4.62 -10.98
C GLY A 122 -3.84 3.55 -11.84
N SER A 123 -4.25 3.45 -13.10
CA SER A 123 -3.58 2.68 -14.14
C SER A 123 -2.49 3.53 -14.82
N GLY A 124 -1.20 3.38 -14.49
CA GLY A 124 -0.09 4.14 -15.15
C GLY A 124 -0.01 5.62 -14.71
N GLY A 125 1.07 6.29 -14.27
CA GLY A 125 2.50 6.05 -14.34
C GLY A 125 3.20 7.11 -15.21
N GLY A 126 3.40 8.34 -14.72
CA GLY A 126 4.47 9.23 -15.22
C GLY A 126 4.14 10.72 -15.38
N ILE A 127 4.63 11.52 -14.43
CA ILE A 127 4.76 12.99 -14.44
C ILE A 127 3.49 13.78 -14.83
N THR A 128 2.58 13.97 -13.86
CA THR A 128 2.21 15.30 -13.33
C THR A 128 1.31 15.13 -12.12
N GLY A 129 1.71 15.68 -10.97
CA GLY A 129 0.76 16.13 -9.93
C GLY A 129 0.80 15.40 -8.58
N PRO A 130 0.30 16.05 -7.51
CA PRO A 130 0.70 15.85 -6.10
C PRO A 130 0.06 14.65 -5.39
N LYS A 131 -0.38 13.61 -6.12
CA LYS A 131 -1.15 12.49 -5.56
C LYS A 131 -0.62 11.15 -6.09
N GLY A 132 0.37 10.56 -5.41
CA GLY A 132 0.87 9.22 -5.73
C GLY A 132 0.01 8.10 -5.10
N HIS A 133 0.12 6.82 -5.42
CA HIS A 133 1.10 6.02 -6.16
C HIS A 133 0.50 4.61 -6.43
N SER A 134 0.88 3.93 -7.53
CA SER A 134 1.10 2.45 -7.69
C SER A 134 1.20 1.96 -9.15
N ALA A 135 1.37 2.85 -10.12
CA ALA A 135 1.55 2.49 -11.53
C ALA A 135 2.93 1.89 -11.85
N PRO A 136 3.04 0.89 -12.75
CA PRO A 136 4.31 0.48 -13.33
C PRO A 136 5.02 1.65 -14.00
N LEU A 137 6.31 1.81 -13.72
CA LEU A 137 7.16 2.75 -14.44
C LEU A 137 7.41 2.27 -15.87
N THR A 138 7.55 3.23 -16.77
CA THR A 138 8.03 3.01 -18.13
C THR A 138 9.53 2.69 -18.15
N ASP A 139 10.00 2.11 -19.24
CA ASP A 139 11.42 1.76 -19.40
C ASP A 139 12.30 3.02 -19.33
N ALA A 140 11.84 4.11 -19.98
CA ALA A 140 12.51 5.39 -19.94
C ALA A 140 12.60 5.99 -18.53
N GLU A 141 11.55 5.83 -17.71
CA GLU A 141 11.55 6.27 -16.31
C GLU A 141 12.48 5.42 -15.44
N ILE A 142 12.52 4.10 -15.67
CA ILE A 142 13.44 3.19 -14.97
C ILE A 142 14.88 3.53 -15.34
N ASP A 143 15.18 3.73 -16.61
CA ASP A 143 16.50 4.13 -17.08
C ASP A 143 16.92 5.48 -16.48
N ALA A 144 16.00 6.43 -16.41
CA ALA A 144 16.24 7.72 -15.76
C ALA A 144 16.52 7.57 -14.27
N ALA A 145 15.76 6.72 -13.58
CA ALA A 145 15.95 6.48 -12.16
C ALA A 145 17.27 5.75 -11.87
N LEU A 146 17.64 4.75 -12.68
CA LEU A 146 18.88 3.99 -12.52
C LEU A 146 20.13 4.87 -12.69
N ARG A 147 20.07 5.93 -13.52
CA ARG A 147 21.14 6.96 -13.57
C ARG A 147 21.37 7.66 -12.24
N THR A 148 20.37 7.70 -11.36
CA THR A 148 20.46 8.29 -10.00
C THR A 148 20.66 7.26 -8.90
N LEU A 149 20.66 5.97 -9.24
CA LEU A 149 20.77 4.84 -8.32
C LEU A 149 21.92 3.92 -8.76
N PRO A 150 23.18 4.38 -8.70
CA PRO A 150 24.32 3.70 -9.34
C PRO A 150 24.64 2.32 -8.74
N ARG A 151 24.12 2.01 -7.54
CA ARG A 151 24.27 0.70 -6.89
C ARG A 151 23.16 -0.28 -7.25
N TRP A 152 22.19 0.16 -8.05
CA TRP A 152 21.06 -0.64 -8.50
C TRP A 152 21.18 -0.91 -10.00
N SER A 153 20.62 -2.04 -10.41
CA SER A 153 20.46 -2.46 -11.80
C SER A 153 19.07 -3.06 -11.96
N GLY A 154 18.52 -3.12 -13.17
CA GLY A 154 17.23 -3.76 -13.36
C GLY A 154 16.47 -3.26 -14.56
N ASP A 155 15.20 -3.66 -14.61
CA ASP A 155 14.24 -3.35 -15.66
C ASP A 155 12.84 -3.31 -15.05
N ARG A 156 11.80 -3.32 -15.89
CA ARG A 156 10.39 -3.35 -15.44
C ARG A 156 10.06 -4.46 -14.47
N SER A 157 10.77 -5.59 -14.52
CA SER A 157 10.51 -6.77 -13.69
C SER A 157 11.02 -6.63 -12.25
N GLY A 158 11.97 -5.72 -12.02
CA GLY A 158 12.50 -5.46 -10.69
C GLY A 158 13.86 -4.75 -10.72
N LEU A 159 14.13 -4.04 -9.61
CA LEU A 159 15.42 -3.42 -9.33
C LEU A 159 16.21 -4.31 -8.37
N ARG A 160 17.49 -4.52 -8.68
CA ARG A 160 18.39 -5.41 -7.98
C ARG A 160 19.63 -4.66 -7.51
N ARG A 161 20.01 -4.89 -6.25
CA ARG A 161 21.29 -4.45 -5.68
C ARG A 161 21.97 -5.62 -5.01
N THR A 162 23.24 -5.83 -5.33
CA THR A 162 24.08 -6.85 -4.69
C THR A 162 24.91 -6.21 -3.58
N ILE A 163 24.94 -6.85 -2.42
CA ILE A 163 25.73 -6.45 -1.27
C ILE A 163 26.74 -7.56 -0.98
N SER A 164 28.01 -7.27 -1.25
CA SER A 164 29.13 -8.15 -0.92
C SER A 164 29.82 -7.61 0.33
N LEU A 165 29.49 -8.19 1.48
CA LEU A 165 30.07 -7.84 2.77
C LEU A 165 30.37 -9.14 3.55
N PRO A 166 31.33 -9.10 4.50
CA PRO A 166 31.53 -10.18 5.45
C PRO A 166 30.23 -10.55 6.19
N ARG A 167 30.06 -11.82 6.56
CA ARG A 167 28.81 -12.36 7.10
C ARG A 167 28.35 -11.62 8.36
N GLU A 168 29.28 -11.23 9.21
CA GLU A 168 29.06 -10.44 10.41
C GLU A 168 28.36 -9.10 10.12
N ASN A 169 28.71 -8.45 9.00
CA ASN A 169 28.13 -7.18 8.58
C ASN A 169 26.78 -7.36 7.88
N LEU A 170 26.57 -8.49 7.20
CA LEU A 170 25.27 -8.84 6.61
C LEU A 170 24.17 -8.99 7.66
N HIS A 171 24.49 -9.47 8.86
CA HIS A 171 23.53 -9.52 9.96
C HIS A 171 23.07 -8.13 10.39
N ALA A 172 23.96 -7.14 10.42
CA ALA A 172 23.59 -5.76 10.74
C ALA A 172 22.67 -5.16 9.67
N VAL A 173 22.97 -5.39 8.38
CA VAL A 173 22.14 -4.98 7.24
C VAL A 173 20.74 -5.60 7.34
N ARG A 174 20.64 -6.91 7.59
CA ARG A 174 19.35 -7.60 7.73
C ARG A 174 18.49 -7.01 8.85
N ARG A 175 19.06 -6.82 10.04
CA ARG A 175 18.33 -6.20 11.17
C ARG A 175 17.85 -4.80 10.84
N ALA A 176 18.64 -4.03 10.11
CA ALA A 176 18.24 -2.69 9.69
C ALA A 176 17.11 -2.72 8.65
N LEU A 177 17.15 -3.65 7.69
CA LEU A 177 16.05 -3.86 6.74
C LEU A 177 14.76 -4.35 7.41
N ASP A 178 14.86 -5.21 8.43
CA ASP A 178 13.70 -5.62 9.24
C ASP A 178 13.07 -4.42 9.97
N ARG A 179 13.91 -3.52 10.51
CA ARG A 179 13.41 -2.25 11.09
C ARG A 179 12.78 -1.34 10.05
N LEU A 180 13.35 -1.28 8.85
CA LEU A 180 12.76 -0.53 7.73
C LEU A 180 11.36 -1.08 7.39
N LYS A 181 11.16 -2.39 7.39
CA LYS A 181 9.82 -2.98 7.21
C LYS A 181 8.83 -2.52 8.28
N ILE A 182 9.27 -2.43 9.53
CA ILE A 182 8.41 -2.00 10.65
C ILE A 182 8.04 -0.52 10.51
N THR A 183 9.00 0.35 10.17
CA THR A 183 8.79 1.81 10.16
C THR A 183 8.20 2.32 8.85
N PHE A 184 8.65 1.77 7.72
CA PHE A 184 8.25 2.19 6.37
C PHE A 184 7.16 1.28 5.78
N GLY A 185 6.85 0.16 6.44
CA GLY A 185 5.85 -0.82 5.98
C GLY A 185 6.36 -1.77 4.90
N ARG A 186 7.55 -1.51 4.33
CA ARG A 186 8.09 -2.19 3.14
C ARG A 186 9.55 -2.59 3.34
N GLN A 187 9.96 -3.69 2.72
CA GLN A 187 11.38 -4.04 2.55
C GLN A 187 11.63 -4.77 1.22
N PRO A 188 12.88 -4.77 0.72
CA PRO A 188 13.26 -5.59 -0.42
C PRO A 188 13.07 -7.09 -0.14
N GLN A 189 12.85 -7.86 -1.20
CA GLN A 189 13.05 -9.30 -1.17
C GLN A 189 14.54 -9.60 -1.00
N LEU A 190 14.84 -10.52 -0.10
CA LEU A 190 16.20 -10.86 0.30
C LEU A 190 16.57 -12.23 -0.26
N HIS A 191 17.65 -12.30 -1.02
CA HIS A 191 18.17 -13.54 -1.58
C HIS A 191 19.63 -13.72 -1.16
N ASP A 192 19.90 -14.75 -0.36
CA ASP A 192 21.26 -15.14 -0.01
C ASP A 192 22.03 -15.63 -1.24
N THR A 193 23.31 -15.28 -1.29
CA THR A 193 24.26 -15.78 -2.28
C THR A 193 25.50 -16.31 -1.55
N ALA A 194 26.40 -16.99 -2.26
CA ALA A 194 27.63 -17.52 -1.66
C ALA A 194 28.46 -16.41 -0.98
N ASP A 195 28.49 -15.22 -1.59
CA ASP A 195 29.40 -14.13 -1.22
C ASP A 195 28.68 -12.90 -0.68
N GLY A 196 27.37 -12.98 -0.39
CA GLY A 196 26.61 -11.79 -0.04
C GLY A 196 25.10 -11.92 -0.04
N LEU A 197 24.44 -10.78 -0.23
CA LEU A 197 22.99 -10.61 -0.22
C LEU A 197 22.53 -9.86 -1.46
N VAL A 198 21.58 -10.40 -2.20
CA VAL A 198 20.89 -9.71 -3.29
C VAL A 198 19.56 -9.16 -2.77
N LEU A 199 19.37 -7.86 -2.95
CA LEU A 199 18.12 -7.16 -2.69
C LEU A 199 17.35 -7.03 -4.00
N LEU A 200 16.09 -7.48 -4.01
CA LEU A 200 15.17 -7.30 -5.14
C LEU A 200 14.00 -6.43 -4.69
N VAL A 201 13.75 -5.35 -5.43
CA VAL A 201 12.65 -4.42 -5.18
C VAL A 201 11.73 -4.40 -6.39
N ARG A 202 10.46 -4.69 -6.12
CA ARG A 202 9.34 -4.58 -7.07
C ARG A 202 8.04 -4.59 -6.31
N THR A 203 7.01 -3.99 -6.89
CA THR A 203 5.66 -4.04 -6.37
C THR A 203 5.03 -5.37 -6.77
N VAL A 204 5.05 -6.34 -5.84
CA VAL A 204 4.64 -7.74 -6.11
C VAL A 204 3.23 -7.86 -6.67
N SER A 205 2.28 -7.07 -6.17
CA SER A 205 0.88 -7.09 -6.63
C SER A 205 0.71 -6.64 -8.09
N VAL A 206 1.64 -5.82 -8.58
CA VAL A 206 1.65 -5.30 -9.95
C VAL A 206 2.57 -6.14 -10.85
N GLY A 207 3.48 -6.91 -10.26
CA GLY A 207 4.48 -7.69 -11.00
C GLY A 207 5.52 -6.81 -11.71
N ALA A 208 5.63 -5.53 -11.35
CA ALA A 208 6.51 -4.56 -12.00
C ALA A 208 7.08 -3.53 -11.01
N VAL A 209 8.09 -2.77 -11.46
CA VAL A 209 8.66 -1.63 -10.74
C VAL A 209 7.71 -0.44 -10.78
N THR A 210 7.46 0.18 -9.63
CA THR A 210 6.68 1.41 -9.47
C THR A 210 7.52 2.51 -8.83
N SER A 211 7.01 3.74 -8.74
CA SER A 211 7.70 4.81 -8.02
C SER A 211 7.97 4.47 -6.55
N LEU A 212 7.14 3.61 -5.93
CA LEU A 212 7.33 3.17 -4.55
C LEU A 212 8.60 2.32 -4.40
N ASP A 213 8.91 1.54 -5.44
CA ASP A 213 10.13 0.74 -5.50
C ASP A 213 11.38 1.62 -5.60
N LEU A 214 11.29 2.76 -6.31
CA LEU A 214 12.37 3.75 -6.35
C LEU A 214 12.60 4.44 -5.00
N VAL A 215 11.52 4.79 -4.30
CA VAL A 215 11.62 5.37 -2.95
C VAL A 215 12.25 4.37 -1.99
N LEU A 216 11.82 3.11 -2.04
CA LEU A 216 12.40 2.05 -1.21
C LEU A 216 13.88 1.82 -1.54
N ALA A 217 14.26 1.81 -2.83
CA ALA A 217 15.65 1.68 -3.25
C ALA A 217 16.56 2.78 -2.69
N ARG A 218 16.11 4.05 -2.74
CA ARG A 218 16.85 5.18 -2.14
C ARG A 218 16.99 5.05 -0.63
N ARG A 219 15.92 4.65 0.05
CA ARG A 219 15.93 4.49 1.50
C ARG A 219 16.86 3.36 1.97
N VAL A 220 16.91 2.29 1.20
CA VAL A 220 17.86 1.18 1.42
C VAL A 220 19.30 1.67 1.23
N ASP A 221 19.55 2.52 0.24
CA ASP A 221 20.84 3.15 0.01
C ASP A 221 21.31 3.98 1.21
N GLU A 222 20.46 4.89 1.70
CA GLU A 222 20.71 5.69 2.92
C GLU A 222 21.01 4.80 4.13
N LEU A 223 20.19 3.78 4.37
CA LEU A 223 20.33 2.88 5.51
C LEU A 223 21.63 2.07 5.47
N ILE A 224 22.04 1.61 4.29
CA ILE A 224 23.31 0.88 4.15
C ILE A 224 24.51 1.81 4.31
N GLU A 225 24.42 3.06 3.85
CA GLU A 225 25.45 4.06 4.08
C GLU A 225 25.60 4.41 5.55
N GLU A 226 24.50 4.59 6.28
CA GLU A 226 24.52 4.83 7.73
C GLU A 226 25.21 3.69 8.50
N ILE A 227 24.93 2.43 8.13
CA ILE A 227 25.59 1.27 8.71
C ILE A 227 27.09 1.28 8.38
N GLY A 228 27.45 1.55 7.12
CA GLY A 228 28.85 1.65 6.70
C GLY A 228 29.62 2.76 7.43
N ALA A 229 28.99 3.92 7.61
CA ALA A 229 29.56 5.06 8.35
C ALA A 229 29.72 4.77 9.85
N GLY A 230 28.80 3.97 10.43
CA GLY A 230 28.87 3.53 11.83
C GLY A 230 29.96 2.48 12.11
N ILE A 231 30.37 1.71 11.11
CA ILE A 231 31.46 0.71 11.21
C ILE A 231 32.85 1.37 11.13
N GLY A 232 32.94 2.58 10.57
CA GLY A 232 34.20 3.32 10.36
C GLY A 232 34.60 4.29 11.48
N ARG A 233 33.87 4.36 12.60
CA ARG A 233 34.29 5.16 13.77
C ARG A 233 34.96 4.26 14.81
N PRO A 234 36.24 4.53 15.16
CA PRO A 234 36.95 3.81 16.22
C PRO A 234 36.36 4.08 17.61
#